data_AF-A0A3B9WZ74-F1
#
_entry.id   AF-A0A3B9WZ74-F1
#
_cell.length_a   1.000
_cell.length_b   1.000
_cell.length_c   1.000
_cell.angle_alpha   90.00
_cell.angle_beta   90.00
_cell.angle_gamma   90.00
#
_symmetry.space_group_name_H-M   'P 1'
#
loop_
_entity.id
_entity.type
_entity.pdbx_description
1 polymer ?
#
loop_
_entity_poly.entity_id
_entity_poly.type
_entity_poly.pdbx_seq_one_letter_code
_entity_poly.pdbx_strand_id
1 'polypeptide(L)'
;MKKTVWTSFGVALVLVFAISEVGYYFTGIYVDVLLRVALVFGVTMGATIFATSIDLIQNLEKEKPLSGNVRDTLGPDRRKD
;
A
#
# COMPACT_ATOMS: atom_id res chain seq x y z
N MET A 1 -3.09 -7.48 4.07
CA MET A 1 -1.71 -6.99 4.27
C MET A 1 -0.62 -8.00 3.93
N LYS A 2 -0.40 -9.10 4.69
CA LYS A 2 0.74 -10.02 4.42
C LYS A 2 0.77 -10.55 2.98
N LYS A 3 -0.34 -11.10 2.47
CA LYS A 3 -0.36 -11.66 1.11
C LYS A 3 -0.08 -10.62 0.02
N THR A 4 -0.66 -9.42 0.13
CA THR A 4 -0.52 -8.34 -0.86
C THR A 4 0.93 -7.88 -1.04
N VAL A 5 1.67 -7.70 0.07
CA VAL A 5 3.08 -7.29 0.04
C VAL A 5 3.95 -8.40 -0.55
N TRP A 6 3.67 -9.65 -0.21
CA TRP A 6 4.40 -10.79 -0.77
C TRP A 6 4.12 -10.99 -2.27
N THR A 7 2.87 -10.77 -2.70
CA THR A 7 2.53 -10.82 -4.13
C THR A 7 3.17 -9.68 -4.91
N SER A 8 3.19 -8.44 -4.38
CA SER A 8 3.84 -7.33 -5.06
C SER A 8 5.35 -7.54 -5.15
N PHE A 9 5.97 -8.05 -4.08
CA PHE A 9 7.39 -8.41 -4.09
C PHE A 9 7.71 -9.49 -5.13
N GLY A 10 6.94 -10.58 -5.16
CA GLY A 10 7.14 -11.65 -6.13
C GLY A 10 6.98 -11.19 -7.58
N VAL A 11 5.95 -10.38 -7.85
CA VAL A 11 5.73 -9.80 -9.19
C VAL A 11 6.85 -8.83 -9.57
N ALA A 12 7.28 -7.96 -8.67
CA ALA A 12 8.37 -7.02 -8.91
C ALA A 12 9.69 -7.76 -9.20
N LEU A 13 9.97 -8.83 -8.46
CA LEU A 13 11.17 -9.64 -8.65
C LEU A 13 11.21 -10.26 -10.06
N VAL A 14 10.10 -10.85 -10.51
CA VAL A 14 10.02 -11.43 -11.85
C VAL A 14 10.11 -10.36 -12.93
N LEU A 15 9.33 -9.28 -12.82
CA LEU A 15 9.26 -8.24 -13.86
C LEU A 15 10.56 -7.45 -14.00
N VAL A 16 11.19 -7.04 -12.90
CA VAL A 16 12.43 -6.24 -12.97
C VAL A 16 13.55 -7.06 -13.60
N PHE A 17 13.66 -8.35 -13.26
CA PHE A 17 14.66 -9.22 -13.86
C PHE A 17 14.36 -9.51 -15.32
N ALA A 18 13.11 -9.81 -15.67
CA ALA A 18 12.69 -10.05 -17.05
C ALA A 18 12.93 -8.82 -17.94
N ILE A 19 12.52 -7.62 -17.50
CA ILE A 19 12.73 -6.37 -18.25
C ILE A 19 14.22 -6.07 -18.40
N SER A 20 15.03 -6.32 -17.36
CA SER A 20 16.47 -6.11 -17.43
C SER A 20 17.14 -7.06 -18.42
N GLU A 21 16.70 -8.32 -18.47
CA GLU A 21 17.21 -9.31 -19.43
C GLU A 21 16.82 -8.97 -20.87
N VAL A 22 15.54 -8.63 -21.08
CA VAL A 22 15.02 -8.17 -22.38
C VAL A 22 15.73 -6.90 -22.82
N GLY A 23 15.93 -5.95 -21.91
CA GLY A 23 16.67 -4.72 -22.17
C GLY A 23 18.11 -4.99 -22.59
N TYR A 24 18.79 -5.91 -21.90
CA TYR A 24 20.14 -6.34 -22.28
C TYR A 24 20.16 -6.96 -23.68
N TYR A 25 19.19 -7.83 -24.00
CA TYR A 25 19.10 -8.48 -25.31
C TYR A 25 18.96 -7.48 -26.47
N PHE A 26 18.13 -6.45 -26.31
CA PHE A 26 17.88 -5.49 -27.40
C PHE A 26 18.86 -4.32 -27.46
N THR A 27 19.46 -3.92 -26.34
CA THR A 27 20.27 -2.69 -26.25
C THR A 27 21.74 -2.94 -25.91
N GLY A 28 22.09 -4.14 -25.44
CA GLY A 28 23.41 -4.45 -24.90
C GLY A 28 23.72 -3.80 -23.55
N ILE A 29 22.79 -3.03 -22.97
CA ILE A 29 23.00 -2.32 -21.70
C ILE A 29 22.84 -3.31 -20.54
N TYR A 30 23.94 -3.55 -19.83
CA TYR A 30 23.91 -4.36 -18.62
C TYR A 30 23.44 -3.54 -17.42
N VAL A 31 22.27 -3.91 -16.90
CA VAL A 31 21.75 -3.39 -15.63
C VAL A 31 22.36 -4.19 -14.50
N ASP A 32 23.12 -3.54 -13.62
CA ASP A 32 23.77 -4.20 -12.48
C ASP A 32 22.75 -4.81 -11.51
N VAL A 33 23.10 -5.95 -10.92
CA VAL A 33 22.22 -6.70 -10.02
C VAL A 33 21.84 -5.89 -8.78
N LEU A 34 22.74 -5.05 -8.25
CA LEU A 34 22.42 -4.18 -7.11
C LEU A 34 21.32 -3.18 -7.48
N LEU A 35 21.37 -2.61 -8.68
CA LEU A 35 20.35 -1.69 -9.17
C LEU A 35 19.01 -2.42 -9.39
N ARG A 36 19.03 -3.64 -9.94
CA ARG A 36 17.82 -4.47 -10.08
C ARG A 36 17.16 -4.73 -8.73
N VAL A 37 17.95 -5.13 -7.73
CA VAL A 37 17.43 -5.38 -6.38
C VAL A 37 16.89 -4.10 -5.75
N ALA A 38 17.60 -2.97 -5.87
CA ALA A 38 17.13 -1.68 -5.38
C ALA A 38 15.78 -1.27 -6.01
N LEU A 39 15.60 -1.53 -7.31
CA LEU A 39 14.33 -1.29 -8.02
C LEU A 39 13.21 -2.18 -7.49
N VAL A 40 13.47 -3.46 -7.24
CA VAL A 40 12.48 -4.39 -6.64
C VAL A 40 12.03 -3.87 -5.28
N PHE A 41 12.96 -3.43 -4.43
CA PHE A 41 12.63 -2.84 -3.13
C PHE A 41 11.83 -1.54 -3.26
N GLY A 42 12.23 -0.64 -4.16
CA GLY A 42 11.52 0.62 -4.41
C GLY A 42 10.07 0.40 -4.84
N VAL A 43 9.84 -0.49 -5.81
CA VAL A 43 8.49 -0.85 -6.29
C VAL A 43 7.66 -1.50 -5.19
N THR A 44 8.25 -2.43 -4.44
CA THR A 44 7.55 -3.13 -3.35
C THR A 44 7.14 -2.16 -2.24
N MET A 45 8.03 -1.24 -1.87
CA MET A 45 7.76 -0.24 -0.84
C MET A 45 6.69 0.77 -1.29
N GLY A 46 6.78 1.26 -2.53
CA GLY A 46 5.75 2.11 -3.12
C GLY A 46 4.37 1.43 -3.12
N ALA A 47 4.29 0.20 -3.63
CA ALA A 47 3.06 -0.58 -3.64
C ALA A 47 2.49 -0.81 -2.23
N THR A 48 3.36 -1.03 -1.24
CA THR A 48 2.95 -1.20 0.16
C THR A 48 2.30 0.07 0.69
N ILE A 49 2.93 1.23 0.50
CA ILE A 49 2.41 2.53 0.96
C ILE A 49 1.02 2.78 0.35
N PHE A 50 0.86 2.60 -0.95
CA PHE A 50 -0.44 2.78 -1.61
C PHE A 50 -1.50 1.82 -1.07
N ALA A 51 -1.15 0.54 -0.93
CA ALA A 51 -2.08 -0.46 -0.41
C ALA A 51 -2.51 -0.14 1.02
N THR A 52 -1.58 0.28 1.89
CA THR A 52 -1.90 0.68 3.27
C THR A 52 -2.76 1.93 3.34
N SER A 53 -2.52 2.92 2.47
CA SER A 53 -3.32 4.15 2.44
C SER A 53 -4.76 3.86 2.01
N ILE A 54 -4.96 3.01 1.01
CA ILE A 54 -6.29 2.61 0.55
C ILE A 54 -7.03 1.84 1.65
N ASP A 55 -6.35 0.90 2.32
CA ASP A 55 -6.92 0.15 3.43
C ASP A 55 -7.36 1.08 4.57
N LEU A 56 -6.57 2.13 4.87
CA LEU A 56 -6.92 3.12 5.88
C LEU A 56 -8.21 3.88 5.53
N ILE A 57 -8.34 4.34 4.28
CA ILE A 57 -9.54 5.05 3.79
C ILE A 57 -10.77 4.14 3.89
N GLN A 58 -10.65 2.89 3.43
CA GLN A 58 -11.76 1.94 3.47
C GLN A 58 -12.20 1.58 4.89
N ASN A 59 -11.27 1.55 5.84
CA ASN A 59 -11.62 1.33 7.24
C ASN A 59 -12.24 2.59 7.85
N LEU A 60 -11.78 3.79 7.49
CA LEU A 60 -12.37 5.04 7.93
C LEU A 60 -13.84 5.19 7.47
N GLU A 61 -14.16 4.78 6.23
CA GLU A 61 -15.55 4.76 5.73
C GLU A 61 -16.46 3.79 6.51
N LYS A 62 -15.90 2.75 7.13
CA LYS A 62 -16.64 1.74 7.89
C LYS A 62 -16.77 2.10 9.36
N GLU A 63 -16.01 3.05 9.87
CA GLU A 63 -16.10 3.49 11.25
C GLU A 63 -17.37 4.33 11.47
N LYS A 64 -18.12 3.98 12.52
CA LYS A 64 -19.22 4.82 13.00
C LYS A 64 -18.62 6.11 13.58
N PRO A 65 -19.08 7.31 13.18
CA PRO A 65 -18.50 8.55 13.67
C PRO A 65 -18.62 8.62 15.19
N LEU A 66 -17.47 8.75 15.90
CA LEU A 66 -17.44 9.05 17.34
C LEU A 66 -17.96 10.45 17.65
N SER A 67 -18.08 11.33 16.65
CA SER A 67 -18.93 12.51 16.75
C SER A 67 -20.39 12.04 16.68
N GLY A 68 -20.86 11.45 17.77
CA GLY A 68 -22.28 11.27 18.00
C GLY A 68 -22.99 12.59 17.68
N ASN A 69 -24.15 12.47 17.04
CA ASN A 69 -25.10 13.58 16.92
C ASN A 69 -25.13 14.31 18.28
N VAL A 70 -25.20 15.64 18.34
CA VAL A 70 -25.10 16.44 19.60
C VAL A 70 -26.03 15.93 20.73
N ARG A 71 -27.04 15.13 20.38
CA ARG A 71 -27.93 14.38 21.29
C ARG A 71 -27.29 13.23 22.08
N ASP A 72 -26.15 12.68 21.65
CA ASP A 72 -25.50 11.48 22.23
C ASP A 72 -24.26 11.82 23.08
N THR A 73 -23.75 13.06 23.00
CA THR A 73 -22.64 13.55 23.85
C THR A 73 -23.11 14.24 25.13
N LEU A 74 -24.40 14.53 25.23
CA LEU A 74 -25.03 14.86 26.51
C LEU A 74 -25.34 13.52 27.20
N GLY A 75 -24.52 13.16 28.18
CA GLY A 75 -24.73 11.99 29.05
C GLY A 75 -26.08 12.04 29.78
N PRO A 76 -26.27 11.27 30.87
CA PRO A 76 -27.54 11.15 31.59
C PRO A 76 -28.18 12.45 32.11
N ASP A 77 -27.56 13.60 31.87
CA ASP A 77 -27.90 14.92 32.39
C ASP A 77 -28.82 15.74 31.47
N ARG A 78 -29.70 15.08 30.71
CA ARG A 78 -30.81 15.77 30.06
C ARG A 78 -31.90 15.99 31.11
N ARG A 79 -31.98 17.20 31.68
CA ARG A 79 -33.17 17.63 32.43
C ARG A 79 -34.40 17.42 31.54
N LYS A 80 -35.34 16.64 32.06
CA LYS A 80 -36.71 16.55 31.54
C LYS A 80 -37.43 17.81 32.00
N ASP A 81 -37.48 18.78 31.11
CA ASP A 81 -38.50 19.82 31.15
C ASP A 81 -39.72 19.31 30.36
#